data_AF-A0A7S3Y7J0-F1
#
_entry.id   AF-A0A7S3Y7J0-F1
#
_cell.length_a   1.000
_cell.length_b   1.000
_cell.length_c   1.000
_cell.angle_alpha   90.00
_cell.angle_beta   90.00
_cell.angle_gamma   90.00
#
_symmetry.space_group_name_H-M   'P 1'
#
loop_
_entity.id
_entity.type
_entity.pdbx_description
1 polymer ?
#
loop_
_entity_poly.entity_id
_entity_poly.type
_entity_poly.pdbx_seq_one_letter_code
_entity_poly.pdbx_strand_id
1 'polypeptide(L)'
;VNFTNHSYFNLNGHVASDVSNHAVRINGSKYVDVDSQLIATGKLLDVENTLFDFRTAASLGPRLHEKEIKENKATNGGYDHTFLIDDTLAKSDEGGLKLAAEATTGAKGRTLRVYTDMPAVHLYTGNFLDNTNGKAGAKYGKHQGFCLECENLPNAINLEGKEGVDTAFKPIIVGPSKAYKGTIVFDFSSVARLGGPGGP
;
A
#
# COMPACT_ATOMS: atom_id res chain seq x y z
N VAL A 1 18.44 -8.10 2.49
CA VAL A 1 18.20 -6.65 2.67
C VAL A 1 16.93 -6.29 1.95
N ASN A 2 15.99 -5.66 2.65
CA ASN A 2 14.74 -5.18 2.09
C ASN A 2 14.38 -3.91 2.86
N PHE A 3 14.54 -2.75 2.24
CA PHE A 3 14.20 -1.46 2.86
C PHE A 3 12.94 -0.92 2.23
N THR A 4 12.18 -0.18 3.02
CA THR A 4 10.98 0.52 2.60
C THR A 4 10.87 1.86 3.31
N ASN A 5 9.84 2.63 3.00
CA ASN A 5 9.46 3.82 3.72
C ASN A 5 8.11 3.60 4.42
N HIS A 6 8.10 3.63 5.75
CA HIS A 6 6.91 3.37 6.57
C HIS A 6 6.18 4.67 6.96
N SER A 7 6.08 5.63 6.03
CA SER A 7 5.33 6.87 6.29
C SER A 7 3.83 6.61 6.35
N TYR A 8 3.19 7.18 7.36
CA TYR A 8 1.74 7.18 7.48
C TYR A 8 1.16 8.43 6.79
N PHE A 9 0.30 8.20 5.81
CA PHE A 9 -0.41 9.23 5.08
C PHE A 9 -1.85 9.38 5.58
N ASN A 10 -2.27 10.63 5.72
CA ASN A 10 -3.66 11.02 5.73
C ASN A 10 -3.77 12.26 4.85
N LEU A 11 -4.26 12.08 3.62
CA LEU A 11 -4.32 13.15 2.63
C LEU A 11 -5.29 14.28 3.01
N ASN A 12 -6.13 14.12 4.04
CA ASN A 12 -6.94 15.22 4.58
C ASN A 12 -6.19 16.05 5.63
N GLY A 13 -5.02 15.59 6.06
CA GLY A 13 -4.19 16.21 7.10
C GLY A 13 -4.06 15.31 8.33
N HIS A 14 -2.96 15.47 9.08
CA HIS A 14 -2.64 14.57 10.19
C HIS A 14 -3.57 14.68 11.41
N VAL A 15 -4.43 15.71 11.47
CA VAL A 15 -5.47 15.88 12.49
C VAL A 15 -6.87 15.60 11.96
N ALA A 16 -6.99 15.15 10.71
CA ALA A 16 -8.26 14.76 10.15
C ALA A 16 -8.81 13.49 10.82
N SER A 17 -10.03 13.12 10.45
CA SER A 17 -10.61 11.82 10.80
C SER A 17 -9.80 10.66 10.22
N ASP A 18 -10.33 9.46 10.35
CA ASP A 18 -9.74 8.27 9.76
C ASP A 18 -9.61 8.33 8.22
N VAL A 19 -8.98 7.29 7.66
CA VAL A 19 -8.72 7.14 6.22
C VAL A 19 -9.93 6.62 5.44
N SER A 20 -11.12 6.54 6.05
CA SER A 20 -12.30 5.90 5.45
C SER A 20 -12.77 6.58 4.16
N ASN A 21 -12.44 7.87 3.97
CA ASN A 21 -12.79 8.63 2.77
C ASN A 21 -11.68 8.64 1.68
N HIS A 22 -10.60 7.90 1.89
CA HIS A 22 -9.57 7.70 0.86
C HIS A 22 -10.00 6.59 -0.08
N ALA A 23 -9.86 6.85 -1.38
CA ALA A 23 -9.93 5.82 -2.40
C ALA A 23 -8.52 5.40 -2.78
N VAL A 24 -8.26 4.09 -2.75
CA VAL A 24 -6.97 3.49 -3.08
C VAL A 24 -7.11 2.69 -4.37
N ARG A 25 -6.12 2.82 -5.25
CA ARG A 25 -5.90 1.93 -6.39
C ARG A 25 -4.50 1.32 -6.25
N ILE A 26 -4.38 0.03 -6.45
CA ILE A 26 -3.11 -0.70 -6.47
C ILE A 26 -3.03 -1.44 -7.80
N ASN A 27 -1.95 -1.23 -8.55
CA ASN A 27 -1.71 -1.94 -9.80
C ASN A 27 -1.13 -3.34 -9.52
N GLY A 28 -1.90 -4.17 -8.84
CA GLY A 28 -1.54 -5.54 -8.50
C GLY A 28 -2.76 -6.45 -8.58
N SER A 29 -2.61 -7.58 -9.28
CA SER A 29 -3.65 -8.59 -9.46
C SER A 29 -3.57 -9.73 -8.44
N LYS A 30 -2.51 -9.76 -7.63
CA LYS A 30 -2.32 -10.75 -6.58
C LYS A 30 -1.83 -10.11 -5.28
N TYR A 31 -2.17 -10.72 -4.16
CA TYR A 31 -1.65 -10.36 -2.84
C TYR A 31 -1.08 -11.58 -2.13
N VAL A 32 -0.21 -11.31 -1.16
CA VAL A 32 0.47 -12.34 -0.36
C VAL A 32 -0.51 -12.94 0.64
N ASP A 33 -0.62 -14.26 0.61
CA ASP A 33 -1.28 -15.04 1.64
C ASP A 33 -0.46 -15.00 2.94
N VAL A 34 -1.13 -14.83 4.08
CA VAL A 34 -0.51 -14.75 5.40
C VAL A 34 -1.22 -15.67 6.38
N ASP A 35 -0.49 -16.19 7.35
CA ASP A 35 -1.06 -16.97 8.44
C ASP A 35 -1.67 -16.09 9.55
N SER A 36 -2.14 -16.72 10.63
CA SER A 36 -2.75 -16.03 11.77
C SER A 36 -1.80 -15.11 12.54
N GLN A 37 -0.50 -15.19 12.28
CA GLN A 37 0.54 -14.32 12.85
C GLN A 37 1.01 -13.25 11.85
N LEU A 38 0.33 -13.11 10.70
CA LEU A 38 0.69 -12.24 9.58
C LEU A 38 2.02 -12.61 8.91
N ILE A 39 2.45 -13.87 9.03
CA ILE A 39 3.65 -14.36 8.34
C ILE A 39 3.25 -14.86 6.96
N ALA A 40 3.94 -14.35 5.93
CA ALA A 40 3.70 -14.76 4.55
C ALA A 40 3.96 -16.26 4.34
N THR A 41 2.98 -16.95 3.74
CA THR A 41 3.00 -18.40 3.55
C THR A 41 3.80 -18.83 2.32
N GLY A 42 4.11 -17.87 1.42
CA GLY A 42 4.73 -18.12 0.12
C GLY A 42 3.73 -18.29 -1.02
N LYS A 43 2.43 -18.21 -0.75
CA LYS A 43 1.38 -18.23 -1.78
C LYS A 43 0.96 -16.82 -2.18
N LEU A 44 0.55 -16.68 -3.44
CA LEU A 44 -0.12 -15.50 -3.94
C LEU A 44 -1.58 -15.83 -4.26
N LEU A 45 -2.49 -15.02 -3.74
CA LEU A 45 -3.93 -15.14 -3.98
C LEU A 45 -4.37 -14.08 -4.99
N ASP A 46 -5.32 -14.43 -5.86
CA ASP A 46 -5.90 -13.49 -6.80
C ASP A 46 -6.76 -12.46 -6.04
N VAL A 47 -6.70 -11.20 -6.48
CA VAL A 47 -7.55 -10.14 -5.92
C VAL A 47 -8.95 -10.15 -6.51
N GLU A 48 -9.16 -10.73 -7.69
CA GLU A 48 -10.41 -10.72 -8.43
C GLU A 48 -11.58 -11.25 -7.59
N ASN A 49 -12.69 -10.51 -7.60
CA ASN A 49 -13.90 -10.82 -6.84
C ASN A 49 -13.69 -10.89 -5.31
N THR A 50 -12.67 -10.21 -4.77
CA THR A 50 -12.41 -10.14 -3.33
C THR A 50 -12.43 -8.70 -2.78
N LEU A 51 -12.44 -8.58 -1.46
CA LEU A 51 -12.25 -7.31 -0.76
C LEU A 51 -10.83 -6.74 -0.91
N PHE A 52 -9.92 -7.46 -1.56
CA PHE A 52 -8.57 -7.02 -1.89
C PHE A 52 -8.46 -6.48 -3.32
N ASP A 53 -9.54 -6.49 -4.13
CA ASP A 53 -9.50 -5.92 -5.48
C ASP A 53 -9.43 -4.39 -5.46
N PHE A 54 -8.21 -3.86 -5.52
CA PHE A 54 -7.90 -2.45 -5.68
C PHE A 54 -7.38 -2.13 -7.10
N ARG A 55 -7.56 -3.01 -8.09
CA ARG A 55 -7.11 -2.76 -9.48
C ARG A 55 -7.77 -1.51 -10.07
N THR A 56 -9.00 -1.24 -9.64
CA THR A 56 -9.66 0.05 -9.80
C THR A 56 -9.77 0.77 -8.47
N ALA A 57 -9.88 2.10 -8.51
CA ALA A 57 -9.94 2.89 -7.28
C ALA A 57 -11.15 2.50 -6.43
N ALA A 58 -10.90 2.13 -5.16
CA ALA A 58 -11.94 1.74 -4.22
C ALA A 58 -11.75 2.42 -2.87
N SER A 59 -12.86 2.87 -2.27
CA SER A 59 -12.84 3.55 -0.96
C SER A 59 -12.51 2.57 0.16
N LEU A 60 -11.62 2.99 1.08
CA LEU A 60 -11.24 2.20 2.25
C LEU A 60 -12.41 2.03 3.22
N GLY A 61 -13.23 3.06 3.44
CA GLY A 61 -14.30 3.07 4.45
C GLY A 61 -15.28 1.90 4.35
N PRO A 62 -16.01 1.73 3.22
CA PRO A 62 -16.93 0.61 3.05
C PRO A 62 -16.25 -0.74 3.26
N ARG A 63 -15.04 -0.91 2.73
CA ARG A 63 -14.29 -2.17 2.83
C ARG A 63 -13.80 -2.47 4.24
N LEU A 64 -13.35 -1.47 5.00
CA LEU A 64 -12.99 -1.61 6.41
C LEU A 64 -14.20 -1.99 7.29
N HIS A 65 -15.43 -1.72 6.84
CA HIS A 65 -16.65 -2.10 7.52
C HIS A 65 -17.19 -3.48 7.12
N GLU A 66 -16.69 -4.08 6.05
CA GLU A 66 -17.04 -5.44 5.65
C GLU A 66 -16.62 -6.43 6.72
N LYS A 67 -17.51 -7.39 6.99
CA LYS A 67 -17.36 -8.32 8.12
C LYS A 67 -16.01 -9.05 8.11
N GLU A 68 -15.61 -9.54 6.94
CA GLU A 68 -14.35 -10.27 6.73
C GLU A 68 -13.12 -9.44 7.13
N ILE A 69 -13.09 -8.15 6.77
CA ILE A 69 -11.98 -7.25 7.11
C ILE A 69 -12.08 -6.84 8.58
N LYS A 70 -13.26 -6.36 9.02
CA LYS A 70 -13.50 -5.80 10.35
C LYS A 70 -13.26 -6.81 11.47
N GLU A 71 -13.64 -8.07 11.26
CA GLU A 71 -13.52 -9.14 12.27
C GLU A 71 -12.20 -9.92 12.15
N ASN A 72 -11.33 -9.58 11.19
CA ASN A 72 -10.01 -10.20 11.09
C ASN A 72 -9.18 -9.87 12.34
N LYS A 73 -8.90 -10.90 13.14
CA LYS A 73 -8.16 -10.78 14.40
C LYS A 73 -6.68 -10.51 14.18
N ALA A 74 -6.09 -11.09 13.13
CA ALA A 74 -4.66 -10.96 12.85
C ALA A 74 -4.31 -9.51 12.49
N THR A 75 -5.11 -8.89 11.61
CA THR A 75 -4.89 -7.48 11.21
C THR A 75 -5.54 -6.47 12.15
N ASN A 76 -6.26 -6.92 13.18
CA ASN A 76 -7.10 -6.08 14.03
C ASN A 76 -8.04 -5.19 13.18
N GLY A 77 -8.81 -5.77 12.27
CA GLY A 77 -9.91 -5.06 11.61
C GLY A 77 -9.52 -4.08 10.50
N GLY A 78 -8.48 -4.39 9.72
CA GLY A 78 -8.04 -3.58 8.58
C GLY A 78 -7.14 -4.33 7.60
N TYR A 79 -6.46 -3.60 6.72
CA TYR A 79 -5.48 -4.15 5.80
C TYR A 79 -4.07 -4.07 6.38
N ASP A 80 -3.31 -5.14 6.19
CA ASP A 80 -1.90 -5.31 6.54
C ASP A 80 -1.33 -6.36 5.57
N HIS A 81 -1.40 -6.06 4.26
CA HIS A 81 -1.15 -7.03 3.20
C HIS A 81 -0.27 -6.48 2.08
N THR A 82 0.57 -7.35 1.53
CA THR A 82 1.47 -7.06 0.41
C THR A 82 0.82 -7.43 -0.92
N PHE A 83 0.79 -6.51 -1.87
CA PHE A 83 0.29 -6.71 -3.23
C PHE A 83 1.47 -6.80 -4.20
N LEU A 84 1.47 -7.83 -5.05
CA LEU A 84 2.45 -7.96 -6.13
C LEU A 84 2.08 -6.98 -7.26
N ILE A 85 3.02 -6.13 -7.67
CA ILE A 85 2.81 -5.20 -8.77
C ILE A 85 2.74 -6.00 -10.08
N ASP A 86 1.69 -5.76 -10.85
CA ASP A 86 1.40 -6.45 -12.10
C ASP A 86 1.84 -5.62 -13.30
N ASP A 87 2.74 -6.16 -14.11
CA ASP A 87 3.32 -5.50 -15.28
C ASP A 87 2.29 -5.23 -16.40
N THR A 88 1.15 -5.92 -16.38
CA THR A 88 0.03 -5.66 -17.29
C THR A 88 -0.80 -4.44 -16.86
N LEU A 89 -0.75 -4.08 -15.57
CA LEU A 89 -1.48 -2.94 -14.99
C LEU A 89 -0.58 -1.71 -14.81
N ALA A 90 0.71 -1.91 -14.51
CA ALA A 90 1.70 -0.85 -14.33
C ALA A 90 2.91 -1.04 -15.26
N LYS A 91 2.91 -0.29 -16.36
CA LYS A 91 4.08 -0.20 -17.22
C LYS A 91 5.16 0.66 -16.56
N SER A 92 6.42 0.23 -16.69
CA SER A 92 7.55 1.04 -16.29
C SER A 92 7.66 2.30 -17.16
N ASP A 93 8.02 3.42 -16.55
CA ASP A 93 8.48 4.60 -17.26
C ASP A 93 9.92 4.41 -17.82
N GLU A 94 10.45 5.44 -18.50
CA GLU A 94 11.82 5.42 -19.05
C GLU A 94 12.90 5.22 -17.98
N GLY A 95 12.60 5.55 -16.71
CA GLY A 95 13.47 5.34 -15.55
C GLY A 95 13.34 3.96 -14.92
N GLY A 96 12.44 3.10 -15.43
CA GLY A 96 12.17 1.77 -14.90
C GLY A 96 11.15 1.74 -13.76
N LEU A 97 10.59 2.88 -13.34
CA LEU A 97 9.66 2.95 -12.22
C LEU A 97 8.23 2.63 -12.67
N LYS A 98 7.51 1.85 -11.87
CA LYS A 98 6.11 1.49 -12.08
C LYS A 98 5.24 2.25 -11.11
N LEU A 99 4.07 2.72 -11.56
CA LEU A 99 3.04 3.23 -10.65
C LEU A 99 2.50 2.06 -9.83
N ALA A 100 2.93 1.92 -8.58
CA ALA A 100 2.51 0.83 -7.71
C ALA A 100 1.10 1.06 -7.15
N ALA A 101 0.86 2.26 -6.64
CA ALA A 101 -0.39 2.62 -5.98
C ALA A 101 -0.73 4.10 -6.16
N GLU A 102 -2.02 4.41 -6.07
CA GLU A 102 -2.56 5.75 -6.03
C GLU A 102 -3.59 5.85 -4.90
N ALA A 103 -3.52 6.91 -4.10
CA ALA A 103 -4.51 7.24 -3.09
C ALA A 103 -5.08 8.64 -3.35
N THR A 104 -6.39 8.81 -3.22
CA THR A 104 -7.07 10.08 -3.48
C THR A 104 -8.12 10.39 -2.42
N THR A 105 -8.46 11.67 -2.23
CA THR A 105 -9.59 12.08 -1.39
C THR A 105 -10.66 12.83 -2.19
N GLY A 106 -11.81 12.21 -2.46
CA GLY A 106 -12.97 12.87 -3.09
C GLY A 106 -12.72 13.56 -4.45
N ALA A 107 -13.76 14.16 -5.03
CA ALA A 107 -13.71 14.72 -6.40
C ALA A 107 -12.85 15.99 -6.58
N LYS A 108 -12.39 16.61 -5.49
CA LYS A 108 -11.58 17.85 -5.50
C LYS A 108 -10.38 17.79 -4.54
N GLY A 109 -10.01 16.62 -4.04
CA GLY A 109 -8.97 16.52 -3.03
C GLY A 109 -7.60 16.23 -3.61
N ARG A 110 -6.76 15.67 -2.75
CA ARG A 110 -5.35 15.48 -2.98
C ARG A 110 -5.12 14.06 -3.49
N THR A 111 -4.14 13.91 -4.36
CA THR A 111 -3.71 12.64 -4.90
C THR A 111 -2.27 12.38 -4.47
N LEU A 112 -2.01 11.15 -4.02
CA LEU A 112 -0.69 10.59 -3.83
C LEU A 112 -0.51 9.46 -4.83
N ARG A 113 0.49 9.54 -5.68
CA ARG A 113 0.96 8.43 -6.53
C ARG A 113 2.29 7.94 -6.01
N VAL A 114 2.43 6.63 -5.90
CA VAL A 114 3.65 5.99 -5.44
C VAL A 114 4.24 5.19 -6.59
N TYR A 115 5.40 5.62 -7.06
CA TYR A 115 6.17 4.93 -8.09
C TYR A 115 7.35 4.20 -7.49
N THR A 116 7.71 3.03 -8.00
CA THR A 116 8.83 2.25 -7.47
C THR A 116 9.45 1.30 -8.49
N ASP A 117 10.68 0.89 -8.24
CA ASP A 117 11.35 -0.25 -8.88
C ASP A 117 11.23 -1.57 -8.08
N MET A 118 10.57 -1.54 -6.91
CA MET A 118 10.29 -2.71 -6.09
C MET A 118 9.19 -3.58 -6.71
N PRO A 119 9.14 -4.90 -6.42
CA PRO A 119 8.14 -5.79 -7.01
C PRO A 119 6.77 -5.69 -6.34
N ALA A 120 6.67 -5.15 -5.13
CA ALA A 120 5.43 -5.17 -4.36
C ALA A 120 5.18 -3.86 -3.61
N VAL A 121 3.92 -3.67 -3.19
CA VAL A 121 3.51 -2.60 -2.29
C VAL A 121 2.67 -3.16 -1.15
N HIS A 122 3.04 -2.84 0.09
CA HIS A 122 2.29 -3.18 1.28
C HIS A 122 1.28 -2.07 1.62
N LEU A 123 0.02 -2.44 1.77
CA LEU A 123 -1.02 -1.56 2.29
C LEU A 123 -1.28 -1.90 3.76
N TYR A 124 -0.92 -0.97 4.63
CA TYR A 124 -1.26 -1.02 6.05
C TYR A 124 -2.18 0.15 6.41
N THR A 125 -3.35 -0.12 6.99
CA THR A 125 -4.34 0.92 7.30
C THR A 125 -4.28 1.43 8.74
N GLY A 126 -3.14 1.34 9.43
CA GLY A 126 -3.01 1.96 10.77
C GLY A 126 -3.83 1.26 11.85
N ASN A 127 -4.00 -0.06 11.74
CA ASN A 127 -4.96 -0.85 12.51
C ASN A 127 -4.63 -0.92 14.01
N PHE A 128 -3.36 -0.74 14.37
CA PHE A 128 -2.83 -0.85 15.73
C PHE A 128 -2.43 0.51 16.33
N LEU A 129 -2.70 1.62 15.64
CA LEU A 129 -2.55 2.94 16.23
C LEU A 129 -3.54 3.09 17.38
N ASP A 130 -3.02 3.28 18.58
CA ASP A 130 -3.83 3.46 19.79
C ASP A 130 -3.38 4.71 20.53
N ASN A 131 -4.04 5.83 20.21
CA ASN A 131 -3.84 7.14 20.84
C ASN A 131 -2.36 7.56 20.92
N THR A 132 -1.58 7.23 19.89
CA THR A 132 -0.14 7.51 19.82
C THR A 132 0.11 9.01 19.80
N ASN A 133 1.14 9.47 20.53
CA ASN A 133 1.49 10.90 20.58
C ASN A 133 1.93 11.39 19.19
N GLY A 134 1.17 12.34 18.64
CA GLY A 134 1.40 12.94 17.34
C GLY A 134 2.01 14.34 17.42
N LYS A 135 2.11 14.96 16.24
CA LYS A 135 2.58 16.34 16.09
C LYS A 135 1.57 17.31 16.69
N ALA A 136 2.05 18.44 17.21
CA ALA A 136 1.22 19.52 17.75
C ALA A 136 0.17 19.05 18.78
N GLY A 137 0.51 18.03 19.59
CA GLY A 137 -0.38 17.50 20.62
C GLY A 137 -1.50 16.57 20.12
N ALA A 138 -1.53 16.23 18.83
CA ALA A 138 -2.49 15.28 18.28
C ALA A 138 -2.35 13.88 18.91
N LYS A 139 -3.43 13.11 18.87
CA LYS A 139 -3.45 11.69 19.25
C LYS A 139 -3.84 10.88 18.03
N TYR A 140 -2.95 10.00 17.60
CA TYR A 140 -3.18 9.16 16.43
C TYR A 140 -3.84 7.84 16.84
N GLY A 141 -5.10 7.68 16.43
CA GLY A 141 -5.91 6.49 16.68
C GLY A 141 -6.00 5.55 15.48
N LYS A 142 -6.72 4.46 15.69
CA LYS A 142 -6.93 3.40 14.70
C LYS A 142 -7.45 3.98 13.38
N HIS A 143 -6.84 3.57 12.29
CA HIS A 143 -7.16 4.01 10.93
C HIS A 143 -6.97 5.50 10.65
N GLN A 144 -6.23 6.25 11.47
CA GLN A 144 -5.97 7.67 11.19
C GLN A 144 -4.85 7.93 10.18
N GLY A 145 -4.17 6.88 9.72
CA GLY A 145 -3.23 6.96 8.61
C GLY A 145 -3.08 5.60 7.94
N PHE A 146 -2.64 5.61 6.69
CA PHE A 146 -2.30 4.41 5.94
C PHE A 146 -0.86 4.49 5.42
N CYS A 147 -0.23 3.34 5.19
CA CYS A 147 1.09 3.21 4.59
C CYS A 147 0.99 2.57 3.21
N LEU A 148 1.92 2.91 2.32
CA LEU A 148 2.13 2.30 1.01
C LEU A 148 3.62 1.99 0.89
N GLU A 149 3.99 0.81 1.39
CA GLU A 149 5.40 0.44 1.59
C GLU A 149 5.86 -0.36 0.38
N CYS A 150 6.62 0.27 -0.51
CA CYS A 150 7.15 -0.44 -1.69
C CYS A 150 8.39 -1.24 -1.33
N GLU A 151 8.34 -2.56 -1.53
CA GLU A 151 9.35 -3.49 -1.03
C GLU A 151 9.36 -4.83 -1.78
N ASN A 152 10.26 -5.73 -1.39
CA ASN A 152 10.17 -7.14 -1.75
C ASN A 152 9.14 -7.88 -0.89
N LEU A 153 8.70 -9.04 -1.38
CA LEU A 153 7.73 -9.86 -0.68
C LEU A 153 8.24 -10.25 0.72
N PRO A 154 7.42 -10.08 1.77
CA PRO A 154 7.81 -10.42 3.14
C PRO A 154 8.11 -11.92 3.25
N ASN A 155 8.98 -12.27 4.20
CA ASN A 155 9.40 -13.64 4.48
C ASN A 155 10.15 -14.37 3.32
N ALA A 156 10.43 -13.73 2.19
CA ALA A 156 11.05 -14.38 1.02
C ALA A 156 12.36 -15.12 1.32
N ILE A 157 13.18 -14.61 2.25
CA ILE A 157 14.43 -15.25 2.68
C ILE A 157 14.24 -16.62 3.35
N ASN A 158 13.10 -16.84 3.98
CA ASN A 158 12.80 -18.11 4.65
C ASN A 158 12.01 -19.07 3.76
N LEU A 159 11.64 -18.66 2.55
CA LEU A 159 10.73 -19.39 1.66
C LEU A 159 11.41 -19.94 0.40
N GLU A 160 12.63 -19.48 0.09
CA GLU A 160 13.38 -19.93 -1.08
C GLU A 160 13.55 -21.47 -1.12
N GLY A 161 13.25 -22.06 -2.27
CA GLY A 161 13.43 -23.49 -2.52
C GLY A 161 12.41 -24.41 -1.85
N LYS A 162 11.41 -23.87 -1.14
CA LYS A 162 10.33 -24.67 -0.55
C LYS A 162 9.27 -25.03 -1.59
N GLU A 163 8.75 -26.25 -1.49
CA GLU A 163 7.66 -26.73 -2.35
C GLU A 163 6.39 -25.89 -2.17
N GLY A 164 5.73 -25.55 -3.27
CA GLY A 164 4.46 -24.79 -3.25
C GLY A 164 4.61 -23.29 -3.04
N VAL A 165 5.83 -22.75 -2.95
CA VAL A 165 6.09 -21.30 -2.90
C VAL A 165 6.06 -20.71 -4.31
N ASP A 166 5.40 -19.57 -4.47
CA ASP A 166 5.35 -18.84 -5.74
C ASP A 166 6.73 -18.27 -6.09
N THR A 167 7.12 -18.39 -7.36
CA THR A 167 8.41 -17.92 -7.89
C THR A 167 8.66 -16.42 -7.74
N ALA A 168 7.63 -15.62 -7.43
CA ALA A 168 7.78 -14.21 -7.10
C ALA A 168 8.57 -14.01 -5.80
N PHE A 169 8.52 -14.94 -4.84
CA PHE A 169 9.26 -14.87 -3.56
C PHE A 169 10.77 -15.09 -3.78
N LYS A 170 11.45 -14.03 -4.22
CA LYS A 170 12.89 -14.02 -4.46
C LYS A 170 13.60 -13.31 -3.32
N PRO A 171 14.49 -13.99 -2.58
CA PRO A 171 15.24 -13.31 -1.54
C PRO A 171 16.25 -12.32 -2.13
N ILE A 172 16.36 -11.14 -1.50
CA ILE A 172 17.43 -10.20 -1.80
C ILE A 172 18.55 -10.36 -0.77
N ILE A 173 19.58 -11.11 -1.18
CA ILE A 173 20.83 -11.25 -0.43
C ILE A 173 21.84 -10.25 -0.99
N VAL A 174 22.41 -9.42 -0.10
CA VAL A 174 23.36 -8.36 -0.43
C VAL A 174 24.63 -8.63 0.34
N GLY A 175 25.75 -8.76 -0.38
CA GLY A 175 27.07 -8.99 0.17
C GLY A 175 28.04 -7.86 -0.19
N PRO A 176 29.30 -7.93 0.24
CA PRO A 176 30.28 -6.84 0.08
C PRO A 176 30.49 -6.36 -1.37
N SER A 177 30.24 -7.22 -2.36
CA SER A 177 30.43 -6.94 -3.79
C SER A 177 29.19 -6.44 -4.53
N LYS A 178 28.03 -6.36 -3.86
CA LYS A 178 26.76 -5.96 -4.49
C LYS A 178 26.15 -4.82 -3.68
N ALA A 179 26.06 -3.63 -4.27
CA ALA A 179 25.32 -2.54 -3.65
C ALA A 179 23.81 -2.82 -3.69
N TYR A 180 23.10 -2.47 -2.61
CA TYR A 180 21.64 -2.42 -2.62
C TYR A 180 21.19 -1.07 -3.19
N LYS A 181 20.20 -1.09 -4.09
CA LYS A 181 19.52 0.09 -4.59
C LYS A 181 18.02 -0.20 -4.64
N GLY A 182 17.24 0.79 -4.27
CA GLY A 182 15.79 0.78 -4.33
C GLY A 182 15.26 2.20 -4.42
N THR A 183 14.19 2.41 -5.17
CA THR A 183 13.63 3.73 -5.46
C THR A 183 12.15 3.75 -5.15
N ILE A 184 11.71 4.74 -4.37
CA ILE A 184 10.30 5.05 -4.11
C ILE A 184 10.12 6.55 -4.35
N VAL A 185 9.19 6.91 -5.24
CA VAL A 185 8.83 8.30 -5.53
C VAL A 185 7.39 8.52 -5.08
N PHE A 186 7.21 9.49 -4.18
CA PHE A 186 5.90 9.96 -3.74
C PHE A 186 5.56 11.25 -4.50
N ASP A 187 4.72 11.13 -5.52
CA ASP A 187 4.22 12.25 -6.32
C ASP A 187 2.88 12.74 -5.78
N PHE A 188 2.81 14.04 -5.47
CA PHE A 188 1.62 14.67 -4.91
C PHE A 188 1.03 15.66 -5.90
N SER A 189 -0.29 15.58 -6.10
CA SER A 189 -1.01 16.58 -6.87
C SER A 189 -2.35 16.93 -6.24
N SER A 190 -2.94 18.03 -6.71
CA SER A 190 -4.32 18.41 -6.45
C SER A 190 -4.98 18.70 -7.79
N VAL A 191 -6.27 18.39 -7.94
CA VAL A 191 -7.02 18.93 -9.06
C VAL A 191 -7.02 20.46 -8.91
N ALA A 192 -6.25 21.16 -9.75
CA ALA A 192 -6.33 22.61 -9.82
C ALA A 192 -7.80 22.96 -10.07
N ARG A 193 -8.36 23.92 -9.31
CA ARG A 193 -9.66 24.50 -9.68
C ARG A 193 -9.57 24.83 -11.16
N LEU A 194 -10.37 24.18 -12.00
CA LEU A 194 -10.65 24.71 -13.33
C LEU A 194 -11.08 26.14 -13.08
N GLY A 195 -10.22 27.09 -13.45
CA GLY A 195 -10.53 28.50 -13.37
C GLY A 195 -11.86 28.68 -14.07
N GLY A 196 -12.84 29.23 -13.36
CA GLY A 196 -13.98 29.83 -14.04
C GLY A 196 -13.44 30.81 -15.08
N PRO A 197 -14.13 30.99 -16.22
CA PRO A 197 -13.66 31.90 -17.26
C PRO A 197 -13.60 33.31 -16.67
N GLY A 198 -12.38 33.76 -16.38
CA GLY A 198 -12.09 35.11 -15.94
C GLY A 198 -11.57 35.90 -17.12
N GLY A 199 -12.47 36.61 -17.80
CA GLY A 199 -12.20 37.78 -18.65
C GLY A 199 -11.44 37.52 -19.96
N PRO A 200 -11.40 38.49 -20.89
CA PRO A 200 -11.63 39.93 -20.68
C PRO A 200 -13.09 40.39 -20.71
#